data_AF-A0A916J087-F1
#
_entry.id   AF-A0A916J087-F1
#
_cell.length_a   1.000
_cell.length_b   1.000
_cell.length_c   1.000
_cell.angle_alpha   90.00
_cell.angle_beta   90.00
_cell.angle_gamma   90.00
#
_symmetry.space_group_name_H-M   'P 1'
#
loop_
_entity.id
_entity.type
_entity.pdbx_description
1 polymer ?
#
loop_
_entity_poly.entity_id
_entity_poly.type
_entity_poly.pdbx_seq_one_letter_code
_entity_poly.pdbx_strand_id
1 'polypeptide(L)'
;MRRPATIAMAAMSDTGPASVGRLQPRISALLAQVRETSRHAKRLARASARRGEGDFADCLARLYDHWIVFSQGKQRLIRIASAAEVGALSLRHLQYGERDVGMTDDAALRALYWTTARRWQGARHDVMNADATDRGPAGHARPDLDSMCGACRELHRDARRRGPHVALRTAPPASSAPLRAGGRWFRCTACPTHWVRRHPAHEPFAVWTATAARA
;
A
#
# COMPACT_ATOMS: atom_id res chain seq x y z
N MET A 1 -4.50 4.53 -77.32
CA MET A 1 -5.37 3.84 -76.34
C MET A 1 -4.89 4.14 -74.92
N ARG A 2 -5.77 4.75 -74.10
CA ARG A 2 -5.92 4.71 -72.62
C ARG A 2 -4.64 4.71 -71.75
N ARG A 3 -4.22 5.86 -71.17
CA ARG A 3 -4.61 6.54 -69.89
C ARG A 3 -3.71 6.17 -68.69
N PRO A 4 -3.19 7.15 -67.90
CA PRO A 4 -2.40 6.95 -66.69
C PRO A 4 -3.30 6.77 -65.44
N ALA A 5 -2.81 6.12 -64.40
CA ALA A 5 -3.49 6.00 -63.11
C ALA A 5 -2.68 6.65 -61.98
N THR A 6 -3.25 7.73 -61.44
CA THR A 6 -2.94 8.38 -60.17
C THR A 6 -3.69 7.66 -59.04
N ILE A 7 -3.04 7.29 -57.94
CA ILE A 7 -3.66 6.95 -56.64
C ILE A 7 -2.67 7.44 -55.56
N ALA A 8 -2.87 8.62 -54.97
CA ALA A 8 -3.73 8.97 -53.83
C ALA A 8 -3.01 8.88 -52.47
N MET A 9 -3.07 10.00 -51.75
CA MET A 9 -2.69 10.20 -50.35
C MET A 9 -3.54 9.37 -49.38
N ALA A 10 -2.95 8.97 -48.26
CA ALA A 10 -3.63 8.79 -46.97
C ALA A 10 -2.63 9.15 -45.86
N ALA A 11 -2.67 10.38 -45.34
CA ALA A 11 -3.42 10.71 -44.12
C ALA A 11 -2.97 9.89 -42.90
N MET A 12 -1.81 10.23 -42.33
CA MET A 12 -1.47 9.82 -40.97
C MET A 12 -2.31 10.63 -39.98
N SER A 13 -3.48 10.07 -39.70
CA SER A 13 -4.22 10.04 -38.44
C SER A 13 -4.04 11.22 -37.48
N ASP A 14 -4.95 12.17 -37.69
CA ASP A 14 -5.64 12.98 -36.68
C ASP A 14 -5.78 12.25 -35.32
N THR A 15 -4.96 12.63 -34.34
CA THR A 15 -5.02 12.14 -32.96
C THR A 15 -6.01 13.01 -32.18
N GLY A 16 -7.28 12.92 -32.57
CA GLY A 16 -8.34 13.75 -32.00
C GLY A 16 -8.78 13.38 -30.56
N PRO A 17 -9.48 14.30 -29.86
CA PRO A 17 -9.93 14.22 -28.45
C PRO A 17 -10.96 13.13 -28.11
N ALA A 18 -11.34 12.28 -29.08
CA ALA A 18 -12.31 11.19 -28.91
C ALA A 18 -11.79 10.03 -28.03
N SER A 19 -10.48 9.93 -27.82
CA SER A 19 -9.86 8.92 -26.94
C SER A 19 -10.02 9.27 -25.45
N VAL A 20 -9.92 10.56 -25.11
CA VAL A 20 -10.05 11.08 -23.74
C VAL A 20 -11.49 10.95 -23.25
N GLY A 21 -12.48 11.22 -24.12
CA GLY A 21 -13.91 11.13 -23.78
C GLY A 21 -14.38 9.72 -23.38
N ARG A 22 -13.75 8.66 -23.90
CA ARG A 22 -14.10 7.25 -23.58
C ARG A 22 -13.34 6.69 -22.37
N LEU A 23 -12.26 7.34 -21.94
CA LEU A 23 -11.45 6.92 -20.81
C LEU A 23 -12.13 7.25 -19.47
N GLN A 24 -12.74 8.44 -19.38
CA GLN A 24 -13.36 8.94 -18.14
C GLN A 24 -14.47 8.01 -17.61
N PRO A 25 -15.46 7.54 -18.42
CA PRO A 25 -16.51 6.65 -17.92
C PRO A 25 -15.95 5.29 -17.48
N ARG A 26 -14.92 4.80 -18.19
CA ARG A 26 -14.25 3.54 -17.85
C ARG A 26 -13.52 3.62 -16.52
N ILE A 27 -12.77 4.69 -16.28
CA ILE A 27 -12.12 4.93 -14.99
C ILE A 27 -13.16 5.02 -13.87
N SER A 28 -14.25 5.76 -14.08
CA SER A 28 -15.35 5.85 -13.09
C SER A 28 -15.96 4.48 -12.76
N ALA A 29 -16.19 3.64 -13.77
CA ALA A 29 -16.70 2.28 -13.57
C ALA A 29 -15.71 1.40 -12.78
N LEU A 30 -14.41 1.52 -13.08
CA LEU A 30 -13.36 0.81 -12.33
C LEU A 30 -13.30 1.29 -10.87
N LEU A 31 -13.38 2.60 -10.62
CA LEU A 31 -13.41 3.16 -9.27
C LEU A 31 -14.65 2.69 -8.48
N ALA A 32 -15.80 2.52 -9.14
CA ALA A 32 -16.97 1.94 -8.51
C ALA A 32 -16.72 0.48 -8.08
N GLN A 33 -16.09 -0.33 -8.95
CA GLN A 33 -15.70 -1.71 -8.62
C GLN A 33 -14.70 -1.78 -7.47
N VAL A 34 -13.73 -0.86 -7.45
CA VAL A 34 -12.75 -0.73 -6.36
C VAL A 34 -13.47 -0.44 -5.03
N ARG A 35 -14.36 0.55 -4.99
CA ARG A 35 -15.14 0.90 -3.78
C ARG A 35 -16.04 -0.23 -3.32
N GLU A 36 -16.68 -0.93 -4.25
CA GLU A 36 -17.52 -2.09 -3.93
C GLU A 36 -16.70 -3.23 -3.33
N THR A 37 -15.56 -3.55 -3.95
CA THR A 37 -14.61 -4.55 -3.44
C THR A 37 -14.12 -4.16 -2.05
N SER A 38 -13.80 -2.89 -1.83
CA SER A 38 -13.38 -2.35 -0.53
C SER A 38 -14.45 -2.49 0.54
N ARG A 39 -15.71 -2.17 0.21
CA ARG A 39 -16.85 -2.37 1.13
C ARG A 39 -17.06 -3.84 1.45
N HIS A 40 -16.96 -4.72 0.46
CA HIS A 40 -17.09 -6.16 0.64
C HIS A 40 -15.99 -6.71 1.55
N ALA A 41 -14.73 -6.35 1.30
CA ALA A 41 -13.60 -6.74 2.14
C ALA A 41 -13.75 -6.27 3.59
N LYS A 42 -14.16 -5.01 3.79
CA LYS A 42 -14.44 -4.47 5.14
C LYS A 42 -15.54 -5.26 5.86
N ARG A 43 -16.62 -5.67 5.17
CA ARG A 43 -17.67 -6.50 5.77
C ARG A 43 -17.14 -7.88 6.20
N LEU A 44 -16.41 -8.56 5.33
CA LEU A 44 -15.83 -9.87 5.62
C LEU A 44 -14.81 -9.80 6.78
N ALA A 45 -13.94 -8.80 6.77
CA ALA A 45 -12.96 -8.60 7.83
C ALA A 45 -13.63 -8.30 9.18
N ARG A 46 -14.71 -7.49 9.21
CA ARG A 46 -15.50 -7.26 10.44
C ARG A 46 -16.13 -8.54 10.97
N ALA A 47 -16.71 -9.35 10.08
CA ALA A 47 -17.31 -10.62 10.48
C ALA A 47 -16.26 -11.57 11.08
N SER A 48 -15.08 -11.65 10.46
CA SER A 48 -13.97 -12.49 10.91
C SER A 48 -13.39 -12.01 12.25
N ALA A 49 -13.23 -10.70 12.42
CA ALA A 49 -12.75 -10.13 13.69
C ALA A 49 -13.74 -10.38 14.83
N ARG A 50 -15.05 -10.32 14.58
CA ARG A 50 -16.08 -10.66 15.57
C ARG A 50 -16.04 -12.12 16.01
N ARG A 51 -15.54 -13.02 15.16
CA ARG A 51 -15.31 -14.43 15.49
C ARG A 51 -13.99 -14.69 16.22
N GLY A 52 -13.20 -13.64 16.50
CA GLY A 52 -11.93 -13.76 17.21
C GLY A 52 -10.76 -14.25 16.36
N GLU A 53 -10.87 -14.24 15.02
CA GLU A 53 -9.81 -14.71 14.12
C GLU A 53 -8.60 -13.74 14.06
N GLY A 54 -8.70 -12.57 14.67
CA GLY A 54 -7.71 -11.50 14.67
C GLY A 54 -8.38 -10.14 14.84
N ASP A 55 -7.59 -9.06 14.91
CA ASP A 55 -8.18 -7.73 14.88
C ASP A 55 -8.74 -7.41 13.47
N PHE A 56 -9.64 -6.42 13.38
CA PHE A 56 -10.29 -6.02 12.11
C PHE A 56 -9.26 -5.69 11.03
N ALA A 57 -8.16 -5.10 11.49
CA ALA A 57 -6.98 -5.05 10.70
C ALA A 57 -6.63 -6.51 10.31
N ASP A 58 -5.89 -7.31 11.06
CA ASP A 58 -5.33 -8.62 10.68
C ASP A 58 -6.15 -9.42 9.67
N CYS A 59 -7.46 -9.57 9.90
CA CYS A 59 -8.43 -10.12 8.95
C CYS A 59 -8.38 -9.50 7.53
N LEU A 60 -8.43 -8.18 7.39
CA LEU A 60 -8.42 -7.46 6.11
C LEU A 60 -7.11 -7.67 5.32
N ALA A 61 -5.93 -7.69 5.96
CA ALA A 61 -4.68 -7.90 5.20
C ALA A 61 -4.58 -9.33 4.71
N ARG A 62 -4.88 -10.33 5.57
CA ARG A 62 -4.91 -11.73 5.15
C ARG A 62 -5.90 -11.96 4.02
N LEU A 63 -7.05 -11.28 4.06
CA LEU A 63 -8.03 -11.33 2.99
C LEU A 63 -7.47 -10.81 1.66
N TYR A 64 -6.80 -9.65 1.66
CA TYR A 64 -6.18 -9.12 0.44
C TYR A 64 -4.96 -9.91 -0.01
N ASP A 65 -4.13 -10.42 0.90
CA ASP A 65 -3.02 -11.33 0.56
C ASP A 65 -3.55 -12.53 -0.21
N HIS A 66 -4.59 -13.18 0.33
CA HIS A 66 -5.25 -14.30 -0.33
C HIS A 66 -5.87 -13.87 -1.68
N TRP A 67 -6.70 -12.84 -1.70
CA TRP A 67 -7.36 -12.39 -2.92
C TRP A 67 -6.35 -11.99 -4.01
N ILE A 68 -5.28 -11.29 -3.68
CA ILE A 68 -4.31 -10.82 -4.68
C ILE A 68 -3.50 -12.00 -5.23
N VAL A 69 -3.06 -12.92 -4.38
CA VAL A 69 -2.35 -14.14 -4.81
C VAL A 69 -3.21 -15.00 -5.74
N PHE A 70 -4.50 -15.16 -5.45
CA PHE A 70 -5.43 -15.99 -6.23
C PHE A 70 -6.25 -15.23 -7.28
N SER A 71 -5.87 -14.00 -7.65
CA SER A 71 -6.43 -13.28 -8.81
C SER A 71 -5.40 -13.13 -9.92
N GLN A 72 -5.86 -12.80 -11.12
CA GLN A 72 -5.02 -12.45 -12.26
C GLN A 72 -5.68 -11.35 -13.10
N GLY A 73 -4.88 -10.66 -13.91
CA GLY A 73 -5.31 -9.63 -14.84
C GLY A 73 -6.12 -8.52 -14.15
N LYS A 74 -7.24 -8.13 -14.77
CA LYS A 74 -8.13 -7.06 -14.28
C LYS A 74 -8.51 -7.21 -12.80
N GLN A 75 -8.85 -8.42 -12.36
CA GLN A 75 -9.31 -8.65 -10.98
C GLN A 75 -8.21 -8.40 -9.97
N ARG A 76 -6.96 -8.76 -10.30
CA ARG A 76 -5.82 -8.47 -9.42
C ARG A 76 -5.59 -6.97 -9.29
N LEU A 77 -5.63 -6.24 -10.40
CA LEU A 77 -5.46 -4.78 -10.39
C LEU A 77 -6.54 -4.07 -9.57
N ILE A 78 -7.79 -4.52 -9.65
CA ILE A 78 -8.89 -4.00 -8.81
C ILE A 78 -8.65 -4.32 -7.33
N ARG A 79 -8.23 -5.56 -7.00
CA ARG A 79 -7.92 -5.97 -5.62
C ARG A 79 -6.75 -5.17 -5.04
N ILE A 80 -5.72 -4.88 -5.83
CA ILE A 80 -4.60 -4.00 -5.45
C ILE A 80 -5.08 -2.57 -5.16
N ALA A 81 -5.86 -1.97 -6.06
CA ALA A 81 -6.40 -0.63 -5.86
C ALA A 81 -7.33 -0.56 -4.63
N SER A 82 -8.14 -1.60 -4.42
CA SER A 82 -8.99 -1.74 -3.25
C SER A 82 -8.19 -1.92 -1.96
N ALA A 83 -7.11 -2.70 -1.96
CA ALA A 83 -6.21 -2.83 -0.81
C ALA A 83 -5.59 -1.48 -0.43
N ALA A 84 -5.24 -0.65 -1.43
CA ALA A 84 -4.71 0.69 -1.19
C ALA A 84 -5.75 1.62 -0.56
N GLU A 85 -6.99 1.60 -1.06
CA GLU A 85 -8.10 2.41 -0.54
C GLU A 85 -8.36 2.15 0.96
N VAL A 86 -8.14 0.92 1.42
CA VAL A 86 -8.48 0.50 2.78
C VAL A 86 -7.30 0.38 3.73
N GLY A 87 -6.11 0.82 3.32
CA GLY A 87 -4.98 0.79 4.23
C GLY A 87 -4.26 -0.57 4.34
N ALA A 88 -4.47 -1.48 3.38
CA ALA A 88 -3.98 -2.87 3.45
C ALA A 88 -2.96 -3.25 2.36
N LEU A 89 -2.58 -2.30 1.49
CA LEU A 89 -1.62 -2.53 0.40
C LEU A 89 -0.17 -2.68 0.91
N SER A 90 0.52 -3.70 0.41
CA SER A 90 1.95 -3.96 0.63
C SER A 90 2.77 -3.85 -0.65
N LEU A 91 4.11 -3.75 -0.52
CA LEU A 91 5.01 -3.77 -1.69
C LEU A 91 4.85 -5.03 -2.55
N ARG A 92 4.68 -6.19 -1.90
CA ARG A 92 4.51 -7.48 -2.59
C ARG A 92 3.26 -7.50 -3.48
N HIS A 93 2.18 -6.82 -3.06
CA HIS A 93 0.98 -6.68 -3.88
C HIS A 93 1.25 -5.90 -5.17
N LEU A 94 2.05 -4.84 -5.10
CA LEU A 94 2.43 -4.07 -6.28
C LEU A 94 3.23 -4.91 -7.27
N GLN A 95 4.20 -5.70 -6.78
CA GLN A 95 4.99 -6.62 -7.60
C GLN A 95 4.12 -7.63 -8.35
N TYR A 96 3.07 -8.16 -7.71
CA TYR A 96 2.11 -9.03 -8.40
C TYR A 96 1.31 -8.31 -9.50
N GLY A 97 1.05 -7.01 -9.33
CA GLY A 97 0.33 -6.19 -10.31
C GLY A 97 1.17 -5.76 -11.51
N GLU A 98 2.49 -5.62 -11.38
CA GLU A 98 3.36 -5.19 -12.48
C GLU A 98 3.24 -6.11 -13.70
N ARG A 99 3.22 -7.43 -13.47
CA ARG A 99 3.03 -8.43 -14.53
C ARG A 99 1.68 -8.25 -15.23
N ASP A 100 0.60 -8.07 -14.47
CA ASP A 100 -0.75 -7.95 -15.04
C ASP A 100 -0.97 -6.62 -15.78
N VAL A 101 -0.30 -5.56 -15.33
CA VAL A 101 -0.30 -4.27 -16.04
C VAL A 101 0.48 -4.34 -17.36
N GLY A 102 1.57 -5.12 -17.41
CA GLY A 102 2.35 -5.32 -18.62
C GLY A 102 1.61 -6.12 -19.70
N MET A 103 0.66 -6.97 -19.30
CA MET A 103 -0.12 -7.81 -20.21
C MET A 103 -1.46 -7.20 -20.66
N THR A 104 -1.84 -6.01 -20.16
CA THR A 104 -3.13 -5.39 -20.49
C THR A 104 -2.98 -4.15 -21.37
N ASP A 105 -3.75 -4.12 -22.46
CA ASP A 105 -3.84 -2.94 -23.33
C ASP A 105 -4.81 -1.87 -22.82
N ASP A 106 -5.59 -2.19 -21.77
CA ASP A 106 -6.58 -1.27 -21.21
C ASP A 106 -5.89 -0.10 -20.48
N ALA A 107 -5.91 1.06 -21.13
CA ALA A 107 -5.36 2.30 -20.59
C ALA A 107 -5.98 2.71 -19.25
N ALA A 108 -7.25 2.40 -18.99
CA ALA A 108 -7.91 2.74 -17.73
C ALA A 108 -7.39 1.88 -16.57
N LEU A 109 -7.12 0.59 -16.82
CA LEU A 109 -6.51 -0.31 -15.83
C LEU A 109 -5.06 0.06 -15.53
N ARG A 110 -4.27 0.40 -16.57
CA ARG A 110 -2.90 0.90 -16.38
C ARG A 110 -2.89 2.19 -15.58
N ALA A 111 -3.77 3.14 -15.90
CA ALA A 111 -3.90 4.39 -15.16
C ALA A 111 -4.29 4.15 -13.69
N LEU A 112 -5.27 3.26 -13.44
CA LEU A 112 -5.68 2.89 -12.08
C LEU A 112 -4.51 2.31 -11.27
N TYR A 113 -3.76 1.39 -11.85
CA TYR A 113 -2.62 0.77 -11.18
C TYR A 113 -1.51 1.79 -10.88
N TRP A 114 -1.06 2.57 -11.87
CA TRP A 114 0.05 3.51 -11.67
C TRP A 114 -0.33 4.69 -10.77
N THR A 115 -1.59 5.13 -10.78
CA THR A 115 -2.06 6.13 -9.80
C THR A 115 -2.07 5.55 -8.39
N THR A 116 -2.51 4.31 -8.22
CA THR A 116 -2.46 3.58 -6.94
C THR A 116 -1.02 3.45 -6.43
N ALA A 117 -0.11 2.94 -7.28
CA ALA A 117 1.29 2.72 -6.93
C ALA A 117 1.99 4.03 -6.55
N ARG A 118 1.80 5.11 -7.33
CA ARG A 118 2.36 6.44 -7.02
C ARG A 118 1.85 7.00 -5.71
N ARG A 119 0.54 6.91 -5.44
CA ARG A 119 -0.03 7.37 -4.16
C ARG A 119 0.53 6.59 -2.97
N TRP A 120 0.65 5.27 -3.12
CA TRP A 120 1.24 4.43 -2.08
C TRP A 120 2.72 4.77 -1.84
N GLN A 121 3.51 4.96 -2.90
CA GLN A 121 4.92 5.37 -2.79
C GLN A 121 5.06 6.76 -2.18
N GLY A 122 4.28 7.74 -2.63
CA GLY A 122 4.30 9.12 -2.13
C GLY A 122 3.99 9.19 -0.63
N ALA A 123 2.90 8.57 -0.19
CA ALA A 123 2.57 8.50 1.22
C ALA A 123 3.73 7.86 2.02
N ARG A 124 4.35 6.81 1.47
CA ARG A 124 5.50 6.14 2.11
C ARG A 124 6.71 7.06 2.28
N HIS A 125 7.00 7.89 1.30
CA HIS A 125 8.03 8.93 1.41
C HIS A 125 7.67 10.02 2.42
N ASP A 126 6.42 10.47 2.43
CA ASP A 126 5.95 11.52 3.36
C ASP A 126 6.11 11.09 4.82
N VAL A 127 5.90 9.81 5.15
CA VAL A 127 6.13 9.30 6.51
C VAL A 127 7.62 9.24 6.86
N MET A 128 8.47 8.79 5.93
CA MET A 128 9.92 8.79 6.15
C MET A 128 10.47 10.20 6.37
N ASN A 129 9.83 11.21 5.78
CA ASN A 129 10.21 12.62 5.90
C ASN A 129 9.48 13.36 7.03
N ALA A 130 8.28 12.93 7.42
CA ALA A 130 7.55 13.48 8.58
C ALA A 130 8.26 13.16 9.90
N ASP A 131 9.02 12.05 9.96
CA ASP A 131 9.98 11.77 11.03
C ASP A 131 11.13 12.80 11.09
N ALA A 132 11.33 13.65 10.06
CA ALA A 132 12.34 14.69 10.03
C ALA A 132 11.82 16.10 10.37
N THR A 133 10.50 16.33 10.40
CA THR A 133 9.93 17.68 10.51
C THR A 133 8.57 17.71 11.22
N ASP A 134 8.53 17.45 12.55
CA ASP A 134 7.79 18.33 13.48
C ASP A 134 8.16 18.13 14.99
N ARG A 135 8.85 19.15 15.50
CA ARG A 135 9.00 19.75 16.84
C ARG A 135 8.59 19.00 18.13
N GLY A 136 9.62 18.70 18.94
CA GLY A 136 9.58 18.59 20.41
C GLY A 136 10.75 17.77 20.96
N PRO A 137 11.60 18.28 21.87
CA PRO A 137 12.90 17.69 22.15
C PRO A 137 12.80 16.50 23.11
N ALA A 138 13.00 15.30 22.58
CA ALA A 138 13.54 14.19 23.34
C ALA A 138 14.46 13.43 22.39
N GLY A 139 15.74 13.32 22.74
CA GLY A 139 16.74 12.63 21.94
C GLY A 139 16.29 11.23 21.55
N HIS A 140 15.75 11.08 20.35
CA HIS A 140 15.51 9.80 19.73
C HIS A 140 16.79 9.46 18.99
N ALA A 141 17.68 8.75 19.69
CA ALA A 141 18.81 8.09 19.06
C ALA A 141 18.26 7.27 17.88
N ARG A 142 18.70 7.61 16.67
CA ARG A 142 18.38 6.81 15.48
C ARG A 142 18.77 5.37 15.77
N PRO A 143 17.89 4.39 15.48
CA PRO A 143 18.23 3.00 15.69
C PRO A 143 19.41 2.64 14.77
N ASP A 144 20.43 2.01 15.34
CA ASP A 144 21.57 1.52 14.59
C ASP A 144 21.10 0.42 13.62
N LEU A 145 21.15 0.71 12.31
CA LEU A 145 20.69 -0.19 11.26
C LEU A 145 21.54 -1.46 11.17
N ASP A 146 22.80 -1.40 11.59
CA ASP A 146 23.70 -2.55 11.57
C ASP A 146 23.32 -3.58 12.63
N SER A 147 22.78 -3.11 13.77
CA SER A 147 22.25 -3.94 14.86
C SER A 147 20.91 -4.63 14.55
N MET A 148 20.23 -4.26 13.46
CA MET A 148 18.92 -4.85 13.10
C MET A 148 19.07 -6.22 12.44
N CYS A 149 18.25 -7.19 12.86
CA CYS A 149 18.11 -8.44 12.09
C CYS A 149 17.44 -8.19 10.73
N GLY A 150 17.60 -9.12 9.78
CA GLY A 150 17.04 -8.96 8.42
C GLY A 150 15.54 -8.64 8.39
N ALA A 151 14.74 -9.26 9.25
CA ALA A 151 13.30 -9.00 9.34
C ALA A 151 12.96 -7.60 9.91
N CYS A 152 13.78 -7.09 10.84
CA CYS A 152 13.68 -5.70 11.30
C CYS A 152 14.08 -4.73 10.19
N ARG A 153 15.12 -5.03 9.39
CA ARG A 153 15.50 -4.20 8.22
C ARG A 153 14.39 -4.19 7.16
N GLU A 154 13.75 -5.33 6.91
CA GLU A 154 12.59 -5.39 6.02
C GLU A 154 11.40 -4.60 6.56
N LEU A 155 11.12 -4.68 7.86
CA LEU A 155 10.09 -3.86 8.50
C LEU A 155 10.44 -2.37 8.49
N HIS A 156 11.72 -2.01 8.63
CA HIS A 156 12.20 -0.63 8.49
C HIS A 156 12.03 -0.12 7.07
N ARG A 157 12.39 -0.96 6.09
CA ARG A 157 12.09 -0.65 4.68
C ARG A 157 10.60 -0.54 4.50
N ASP A 158 9.77 -1.46 4.99
CA ASP A 158 8.32 -1.45 4.84
C ASP A 158 7.57 -1.13 6.13
N ALA A 159 7.80 0.08 6.64
CA ALA A 159 7.21 0.58 7.89
C ALA A 159 5.69 0.66 7.87
N ARG A 160 5.04 0.49 6.72
CA ARG A 160 3.57 0.49 6.58
C ARG A 160 2.98 -0.91 6.48
N ARG A 161 3.82 -1.93 6.47
CA ARG A 161 3.34 -3.30 6.53
C ARG A 161 2.52 -3.46 7.79
N ARG A 162 1.51 -4.30 7.69
CA ARG A 162 0.52 -4.34 8.75
C ARG A 162 0.98 -5.10 9.98
N GLY A 163 1.48 -6.31 9.74
CA GLY A 163 1.84 -7.25 10.77
C GLY A 163 3.27 -7.04 11.24
N PRO A 164 3.55 -7.21 12.54
CA PRO A 164 4.91 -7.41 12.99
C PRO A 164 5.58 -8.56 12.23
N HIS A 165 6.91 -8.63 12.20
CA HIS A 165 7.55 -9.89 11.82
C HIS A 165 7.50 -10.87 13.00
N VAL A 166 7.70 -12.16 12.72
CA VAL A 166 7.46 -13.27 13.67
C VAL A 166 8.21 -13.14 15.00
N ALA A 167 9.35 -12.44 15.01
CA ALA A 167 10.18 -12.24 16.20
C ALA A 167 9.81 -10.99 17.02
N LEU A 168 8.81 -10.19 16.60
CA LEU A 168 8.31 -9.10 17.44
C LEU A 168 7.30 -9.63 18.46
N ARG A 169 7.45 -9.17 19.69
CA ARG A 169 6.55 -9.44 20.80
C ARG A 169 6.05 -8.12 21.35
N THR A 170 4.78 -8.06 21.71
CA THR A 170 4.21 -6.89 22.39
C THR A 170 4.99 -6.63 23.67
N ALA A 171 5.35 -5.37 23.88
CA ALA A 171 6.04 -4.91 25.08
C ALA A 171 5.19 -3.82 25.75
N PRO A 172 5.22 -3.69 27.07
CA PRO A 172 4.68 -2.50 27.72
C PRO A 172 5.43 -1.25 27.22
N PRO A 173 4.78 -0.08 27.18
CA PRO A 173 5.50 1.16 26.90
C PRO A 173 6.60 1.32 27.94
N ALA A 174 7.81 1.70 27.50
CA ALA A 174 8.85 2.08 28.43
C ALA A 174 8.31 3.25 29.28
N SER A 175 8.39 3.11 30.60
CA SER A 175 7.66 3.86 31.65
C SER A 175 7.84 5.39 31.67
N SER A 176 8.53 5.97 30.68
CA SER A 176 8.74 7.42 30.53
C SER A 176 8.32 7.99 29.18
N ALA A 177 7.77 7.18 28.27
CA ALA A 177 7.26 7.71 27.01
C ALA A 177 5.95 8.47 27.29
N PRO A 178 5.76 9.70 26.75
CA PRO A 178 4.53 10.43 26.94
C PRO A 178 3.35 9.58 26.47
N LEU A 179 2.47 9.26 27.43
CA LEU A 179 1.27 8.42 27.29
C LEU A 179 0.29 8.87 26.18
N ARG A 180 0.59 9.97 25.48
CA ARG A 180 -0.31 10.66 24.55
C ARG A 180 -0.23 10.14 23.11
N ALA A 181 0.75 9.33 22.75
CA ALA A 181 0.80 8.72 21.43
C ALA A 181 0.24 7.29 21.53
N GLY A 182 -1.07 7.10 21.26
CA GLY A 182 -1.82 5.84 21.33
C GLY A 182 -1.33 4.73 20.38
N GLY A 183 -0.07 4.34 20.47
CA GLY A 183 0.58 3.29 19.71
C GLY A 183 0.85 2.04 20.53
N ARG A 184 0.94 0.89 19.85
CA ARG A 184 1.29 -0.39 20.47
C ARG A 184 2.80 -0.61 20.37
N TRP A 185 3.43 -0.97 21.49
CA TRP A 185 4.87 -1.17 21.59
C TRP A 185 5.24 -2.64 21.38
N PHE A 186 6.38 -2.85 20.75
CA PHE A 186 6.92 -4.16 20.44
C PHE A 186 8.43 -4.19 20.64
N ARG A 187 8.94 -5.35 21.06
CA ARG A 187 10.38 -5.64 21.11
C ARG A 187 10.68 -6.81 20.19
N CYS A 188 11.79 -6.73 19.46
CA CYS A 188 12.30 -7.86 18.71
C CYS A 188 13.01 -8.83 19.66
N THR A 189 12.76 -10.14 19.54
CA THR A 189 13.48 -11.15 20.33
C THR A 189 14.78 -11.59 19.67
N ALA A 190 15.03 -11.19 18.42
CA ALA A 190 16.21 -11.58 17.64
C ALA A 190 17.27 -10.47 17.52
N CYS A 191 16.96 -9.25 17.96
CA CYS A 191 17.88 -8.10 17.94
C CYS A 191 17.39 -7.06 18.96
N PRO A 192 18.21 -6.06 19.35
CA PRO A 192 17.84 -5.09 20.38
C PRO A 192 16.79 -4.05 19.92
N THR A 193 16.31 -4.11 18.68
CA THR A 193 15.40 -3.09 18.12
C THR A 193 14.02 -3.13 18.79
N HIS A 194 13.54 -1.95 19.18
CA HIS A 194 12.18 -1.74 19.63
C HIS A 194 11.36 -1.06 18.54
N TRP A 195 10.04 -1.26 18.59
CA TRP A 195 9.12 -0.75 17.58
C TRP A 195 7.86 -0.19 18.22
N VAL A 196 7.35 0.88 17.63
CA VAL A 196 6.03 1.42 17.96
C VAL A 196 5.17 1.38 16.71
N ARG A 197 3.98 0.81 16.82
CA ARG A 197 2.96 0.87 15.78
C ARG A 197 1.95 1.95 16.12
N ARG A 198 1.80 2.95 15.26
CA ARG A 198 0.87 4.09 15.43
C ARG A 198 -0.12 4.17 14.27
N HIS A 199 -1.25 4.82 14.49
CA HIS A 199 -2.20 5.23 13.46
C HIS A 199 -2.26 6.76 13.44
N PRO A 200 -1.42 7.43 12.64
CA PRO A 200 -1.49 8.88 12.50
C PRO A 200 -2.89 9.32 12.02
N ALA A 201 -3.40 10.43 12.53
CA ALA A 201 -4.75 10.90 12.20
C ALA A 201 -4.94 11.21 10.70
N HIS A 202 -3.87 11.57 10.00
CA HIS A 202 -3.85 11.89 8.57
C HIS A 202 -3.48 10.68 7.68
N GLU A 203 -3.15 9.53 8.27
CA GLU A 203 -2.64 8.37 7.54
C GLU A 203 -3.60 7.18 7.68
N PRO A 204 -4.15 6.62 6.59
CA PRO A 204 -5.05 5.49 6.67
C PRO A 204 -4.36 4.16 7.06
N PHE A 205 -3.02 4.15 7.13
CA PHE A 205 -2.21 2.98 7.44
C PHE A 205 -1.62 3.06 8.86
N ALA A 206 -1.39 1.88 9.45
CA ALA A 206 -0.54 1.81 10.64
C ALA A 206 0.91 2.02 10.22
N VAL A 207 1.65 2.83 10.96
CA VAL A 207 3.08 3.09 10.74
C VAL A 207 3.88 2.47 11.87
N TRP A 208 4.93 1.75 11.52
CA TRP A 208 5.93 1.19 12.40
C TRP A 208 7.15 2.11 12.47
N THR A 209 7.45 2.59 13.66
CA THR A 209 8.63 3.42 13.92
C THR A 209 9.59 2.64 14.78
N ALA A 210 10.83 2.45 14.32
CA ALA A 210 11.89 1.83 15.12
C ALA A 210 12.37 2.81 16.18
N THR A 211 12.57 2.31 17.39
CA THR A 211 13.09 3.06 18.54
C THR A 211 14.34 2.38 19.08
N ALA A 212 15.31 3.17 19.52
CA ALA A 212 16.48 2.63 20.19
C ALA A 212 16.07 1.93 21.49
N ALA A 213 16.69 0.77 21.78
CA ALA A 213 16.68 0.24 23.13
C ALA A 213 17.36 1.26 24.04
N ARG A 214 16.68 1.73 25.07
CA ARG A 214 17.37 2.39 26.17
C ARG A 214 18.12 1.28 26.92
N ALA A 215 19.44 1.38 26.97
CA ALA A 215 20.28 0.60 27.86
C ALA A 215 19.87 0.83 29.32
#